data_AF-A0A4U3LWV8-F1
#
_entry.id   AF-A0A4U3LWV8-F1
#
_cell.length_a   1.000
_cell.length_b   1.000
_cell.length_c   1.000
_cell.angle_alpha   90.00
_cell.angle_beta   90.00
_cell.angle_gamma   90.00
#
_symmetry.space_group_name_H-M   'P 1'
#
loop_
_entity.id
_entity.type
_entity.pdbx_description
1 polymer ?
#
loop_
_entity_poly.entity_id
_entity_poly.type
_entity_poly.pdbx_seq_one_letter_code
_entity_poly.pdbx_strand_id
1 'polypeptide(L)'
;MNLPALADLLASRGLRLLPGSYAVPVELLVQLPDATIARFSARGTTLRMRSYSPDALTTITIPAECGCGDHHPQTGPARVTLSRYAVPLEEHVIDGELEFGWQHHEAGDLRLADTLPHLFALVDVLRNRELIGVA
;
A
#
# COMPACT_ATOMS: atom_id res chain seq x y z
N MET A 1 2.72 -2.15 16.89
CA MET A 1 3.29 -1.18 15.93
C MET A 1 2.16 -0.36 15.32
N ASN A 2 2.36 0.94 15.07
CA ASN A 2 1.39 1.83 14.40
C ASN A 2 1.96 2.36 13.07
N LEU A 3 1.15 3.08 12.29
CA LEU A 3 1.56 3.61 10.98
C LEU A 3 2.75 4.58 11.04
N PRO A 4 2.87 5.51 12.01
CA PRO A 4 4.08 6.34 12.13
C PRO A 4 5.36 5.54 12.33
N ALA A 5 5.37 4.57 13.26
CA ALA A 5 6.53 3.72 13.48
C ALA A 5 6.87 2.87 12.25
N LEU A 6 5.85 2.45 11.49
CA LEU A 6 6.05 1.79 10.20
C LEU A 6 6.66 2.73 9.15
N ALA A 7 6.21 3.98 9.08
CA ALA A 7 6.75 4.96 8.15
C ALA A 7 8.26 5.17 8.39
N ASP A 8 8.69 5.29 9.65
CA ASP A 8 10.10 5.38 10.02
C ASP A 8 10.88 4.12 9.62
N LEU A 9 10.31 2.95 9.86
CA LEU A 9 10.89 1.66 9.48
C LEU A 9 11.06 1.51 7.96
N LEU A 10 10.07 1.95 7.17
CA LEU A 10 10.12 1.96 5.72
C LEU A 10 11.14 2.97 5.22
N ALA A 11 11.17 4.17 5.79
CA ALA A 11 12.14 5.21 5.45
C ALA A 11 13.58 4.74 5.66
N SER A 12 13.86 4.02 6.74
CA SER A 12 15.18 3.41 6.99
C SER A 12 15.63 2.40 5.91
N ARG A 13 14.69 1.91 5.09
CA ARG A 13 14.94 1.00 3.96
C ARG A 13 14.81 1.68 2.58
N GLY A 14 14.73 3.01 2.54
CA GLY A 14 14.55 3.77 1.31
C GLY A 14 13.15 3.69 0.72
N LEU A 15 12.17 3.21 1.48
CA LEU A 15 10.76 3.12 1.09
C LEU A 15 9.98 4.26 1.72
N ARG A 16 8.91 4.71 1.07
CA ARG A 16 8.05 5.76 1.64
C ARG A 16 6.62 5.26 1.80
N LEU A 17 6.10 5.31 3.03
CA LEU A 17 4.69 5.07 3.29
C LEU A 17 3.87 6.25 2.75
N LEU A 18 2.89 5.96 1.91
CA LEU A 18 2.02 6.96 1.30
C LEU A 18 0.72 7.13 2.11
N PRO A 19 0.11 8.33 2.06
CA PRO A 19 -1.25 8.55 2.54
C PRO A 19 -2.23 7.53 1.92
N GLY A 20 -3.27 7.17 2.68
CA GLY A 20 -4.21 6.12 2.27
C GLY A 20 -3.83 4.71 2.74
N SER A 21 -2.82 4.60 3.61
CA SER A 21 -2.48 3.35 4.31
C SER A 21 -3.32 3.16 5.58
N TYR A 22 -3.74 1.93 5.87
CA TYR A 22 -4.56 1.51 6.99
C TYR A 22 -3.93 0.33 7.73
N ALA A 23 -4.05 0.32 9.06
CA ALA A 23 -3.50 -0.74 9.90
C ALA A 23 -4.46 -1.92 10.14
N VAL A 24 -5.78 -1.71 10.00
CA VAL A 24 -6.80 -2.77 10.21
C VAL A 24 -8.00 -2.54 9.26
N PRO A 25 -8.32 -3.50 8.38
CA PRO A 25 -7.39 -4.53 7.91
C PRO A 25 -6.17 -3.87 7.26
N VAL A 26 -5.03 -4.56 7.26
CA VAL A 26 -3.78 -3.98 6.76
C VAL A 26 -3.89 -3.72 5.26
N GLU A 27 -3.73 -2.46 4.89
CA GLU A 27 -3.66 -2.03 3.51
C GLU A 27 -2.66 -0.88 3.41
N LEU A 28 -1.53 -1.11 2.75
CA LEU A 28 -0.41 -0.19 2.73
C LEU A 28 -0.14 0.24 1.30
N LEU A 29 0.05 1.55 1.12
CA LEU A 29 0.54 2.13 -0.11
C LEU A 29 1.97 2.59 0.13
N VAL A 30 2.92 2.03 -0.62
CA VAL A 30 4.36 2.24 -0.43
C VAL A 30 4.96 2.67 -1.76
N GLN A 31 5.75 3.73 -1.74
CA GLN A 31 6.59 4.13 -2.88
C GLN A 31 7.98 3.51 -2.72
N LEU A 32 8.42 2.82 -3.78
CA LEU A 32 9.76 2.23 -3.91
C LEU A 32 10.78 3.29 -4.37
N PRO A 33 12.10 3.00 -4.31
CA PRO A 33 13.14 3.96 -4.67
C PRO A 33 13.11 4.41 -6.14
N ASP A 34 12.62 3.56 -7.04
CA ASP A 34 12.40 3.79 -8.48
C ASP A 34 11.10 4.57 -8.77
N ALA A 35 10.42 5.06 -7.73
CA ALA A 35 9.09 5.67 -7.75
C ALA A 35 7.91 4.74 -8.07
N THR A 36 8.14 3.44 -8.24
CA THR A 36 7.06 2.45 -8.37
C THR A 36 6.15 2.48 -7.14
N ILE A 37 4.84 2.40 -7.37
CA ILE A 37 3.84 2.40 -6.31
C ILE A 37 3.40 0.98 -6.03
N ALA A 38 3.61 0.51 -4.80
CA ALA A 38 3.23 -0.81 -4.33
C ALA A 38 2.04 -0.73 -3.37
N ARG A 39 0.97 -1.47 -3.65
CA ARG A 39 -0.16 -1.67 -2.74
C ARG A 39 -0.08 -3.07 -2.15
N PHE A 40 0.16 -3.13 -0.85
CA PHE A 40 0.08 -4.37 -0.07
C PHE A 40 -1.26 -4.43 0.65
N SER A 41 -1.94 -5.58 0.62
CA SER A 41 -3.22 -5.77 1.32
C SER A 41 -3.31 -7.15 1.94
N ALA A 42 -3.82 -7.21 3.17
CA ALA A 42 -4.18 -8.44 3.86
C ALA A 42 -5.72 -8.52 3.99
N ARG A 43 -6.34 -9.47 3.29
CA ARG A 43 -7.82 -9.58 3.20
C ARG A 43 -8.22 -11.06 3.09
N GLY A 44 -9.27 -11.47 3.81
CA GLY A 44 -9.70 -12.87 3.79
C GLY A 44 -8.56 -13.77 4.30
N THR A 45 -8.14 -14.72 3.48
CA THR A 45 -6.96 -15.57 3.71
C THR A 45 -5.76 -15.16 2.85
N THR A 46 -5.83 -14.02 2.15
CA THR A 46 -4.87 -13.65 1.12
C THR A 46 -4.04 -12.44 1.50
N LEU A 47 -2.73 -12.52 1.26
CA LEU A 47 -1.85 -11.35 1.18
C LEU A 47 -1.58 -11.06 -0.29
N ARG A 48 -1.69 -9.79 -0.68
CA ARG A 48 -1.49 -9.38 -2.08
C ARG A 48 -0.59 -8.17 -2.14
N MET A 49 0.34 -8.18 -3.09
CA MET A 49 1.12 -7.03 -3.53
C MET A 49 0.78 -6.72 -4.99
N ARG A 50 0.45 -5.47 -5.28
CA ARG A 50 0.30 -4.96 -6.65
C ARG A 50 1.24 -3.79 -6.87
N SER A 51 1.91 -3.74 -8.02
CA SER A 51 2.71 -2.59 -8.43
C SER A 51 1.96 -1.74 -9.46
N TYR A 52 2.23 -0.45 -9.48
CA TYR A 52 1.62 0.53 -10.37
C TYR A 52 2.65 1.57 -10.80
N SER A 53 2.44 2.15 -11.98
CA SER A 53 3.18 3.34 -12.42
C SER A 53 3.02 4.49 -11.40
N PRO A 54 4.03 5.36 -11.20
CA PRO A 54 3.88 6.58 -10.41
C PRO A 54 2.70 7.45 -10.88
N ASP A 55 2.39 7.44 -12.18
CA ASP A 55 1.28 8.20 -12.76
C ASP A 55 -0.11 7.65 -12.38
N ALA A 56 -0.16 6.49 -11.71
CA ALA A 56 -1.39 5.93 -11.17
C ALA A 56 -1.90 6.70 -9.94
N LEU A 57 -1.07 7.53 -9.31
CA LEU A 57 -1.49 8.36 -8.19
C LEU A 57 -2.31 9.55 -8.66
N THR A 58 -3.40 9.81 -7.94
CA THR A 58 -4.22 11.00 -8.10
C THR A 58 -4.40 11.71 -6.77
N THR A 59 -4.71 12.99 -6.83
CA THR A 59 -5.00 13.81 -5.64
C THR A 59 -6.47 14.15 -5.62
N ILE A 60 -7.13 13.85 -4.51
CA ILE A 60 -8.49 14.31 -4.24
C ILE A 60 -8.46 15.39 -3.16
N THR A 61 -9.26 16.43 -3.34
CA THR A 61 -9.50 17.43 -2.30
C THR A 61 -10.83 17.10 -1.63
N ILE A 62 -10.81 16.80 -0.33
CA ILE A 62 -12.04 16.56 0.42
C ILE A 62 -12.61 17.92 0.86
N PRO A 63 -13.84 18.27 0.46
CA PRO A 63 -14.48 19.50 0.93
C PRO A 63 -14.64 19.48 2.46
N ALA A 64 -14.54 20.65 3.10
CA ALA A 64 -14.87 20.76 4.52
C ALA A 64 -16.37 20.41 4.76
N GLU A 65 -16.65 19.63 5.80
CA GLU A 65 -17.99 19.05 6.09
C GLU A 65 -19.09 20.09 6.34
N CYS A 66 -18.74 21.34 6.64
CA CYS A 66 -19.70 22.34 7.09
C CYS A 66 -20.59 22.93 5.99
N GLY A 67 -20.28 22.72 4.70
CA GLY A 67 -21.13 23.09 3.56
C GLY A 67 -21.50 24.58 3.42
N CYS A 68 -20.96 25.46 4.26
CA CYS A 68 -21.45 26.83 4.44
C CYS A 68 -20.93 27.86 3.43
N GLY A 69 -20.22 27.46 2.37
CA GLY A 69 -19.67 28.37 1.35
C GLY A 69 -18.48 29.24 1.81
N ASP A 70 -18.36 29.53 3.11
CA ASP A 70 -17.25 30.31 3.68
C ASP A 70 -15.94 29.50 3.82
N HIS A 71 -16.03 28.18 3.85
CA HIS A 71 -14.88 27.28 3.80
C HIS A 71 -14.76 26.71 2.39
N HIS A 72 -14.19 27.51 1.50
CA HIS A 72 -14.02 27.16 0.10
C HIS A 72 -13.30 25.81 -0.05
N PRO A 73 -13.76 24.87 -0.90
CA PRO A 73 -13.17 23.53 -1.05
C PRO A 73 -11.71 23.52 -1.54
N GLN A 74 -11.12 24.68 -1.84
CA GLN A 74 -9.71 24.82 -2.22
C GLN A 74 -8.72 24.68 -1.05
N THR A 75 -9.19 24.64 0.20
CA THR A 75 -8.32 24.55 1.39
C THR A 75 -8.42 23.24 2.15
N GLY A 76 -9.21 22.27 1.68
CA GLY A 76 -9.26 20.94 2.26
C GLY A 76 -7.93 20.20 2.10
N PRO A 77 -7.54 19.31 3.04
CA PRO A 77 -6.30 18.56 2.93
C PRO A 77 -6.35 17.66 1.68
N ALA A 78 -5.41 17.89 0.76
CA ALA A 78 -5.19 17.04 -0.39
C ALA A 78 -4.83 15.61 0.07
N ARG A 79 -5.56 14.61 -0.42
CA ARG A 79 -5.24 13.20 -0.21
C ARG A 79 -4.74 12.58 -1.49
N VAL A 80 -3.57 11.98 -1.42
CA VAL A 80 -3.02 11.14 -2.49
C VAL A 80 -3.66 9.76 -2.39
N THR A 81 -4.15 9.23 -3.50
CA THR A 81 -4.74 7.90 -3.60
C THR A 81 -4.43 7.30 -4.98
N LEU A 82 -4.66 5.99 -5.16
CA LEU A 82 -4.65 5.40 -6.49
C LEU A 82 -5.86 5.86 -7.29
N SER A 83 -5.64 6.20 -8.56
CA SER A 83 -6.70 6.45 -9.52
C SER A 83 -7.66 5.26 -9.60
N ARG A 84 -8.95 5.53 -9.73
CA ARG A 84 -9.97 4.50 -9.98
C ARG A 84 -9.71 3.70 -11.28
N TYR A 85 -8.90 4.24 -12.17
CA TYR A 85 -8.52 3.64 -13.46
C TYR A 85 -7.09 3.09 -13.43
N ALA A 86 -6.43 3.06 -12.27
CA ALA A 86 -5.11 2.50 -12.12
C ALA A 86 -5.13 1.01 -12.46
N VAL A 87 -4.33 0.63 -13.47
CA VAL A 87 -4.12 -0.77 -13.86
C VAL A 87 -2.83 -1.26 -13.21
N PRO A 88 -2.86 -2.39 -12.48
CA PRO A 88 -1.64 -2.98 -11.93
C PRO A 88 -0.67 -3.34 -13.05
N LEU A 89 0.61 -3.04 -12.86
CA LEU A 89 1.68 -3.52 -13.72
C LEU A 89 1.95 -5.00 -13.45
N GLU A 90 2.00 -5.36 -12.17
CA GLU A 90 2.18 -6.74 -11.70
C GLU A 90 1.33 -7.01 -10.46
N GLU A 91 1.06 -8.29 -10.20
CA GLU A 91 0.40 -8.77 -8.99
C GLU A 91 1.11 -10.02 -8.46
N HIS A 92 1.39 -10.02 -7.16
CA HIS A 92 1.87 -11.17 -6.41
C HIS A 92 0.90 -11.49 -5.28
N VAL A 93 0.59 -12.77 -5.12
CA VAL A 93 -0.37 -13.26 -4.16
C VAL A 93 0.29 -14.34 -3.31
N ILE A 94 0.14 -14.24 -2.00
CA ILE A 94 0.38 -15.32 -1.05
C ILE A 94 -1.00 -15.85 -0.68
N ASP A 95 -1.26 -17.09 -1.05
CA ASP A 95 -2.44 -17.82 -0.65
C ASP A 95 -2.21 -18.39 0.75
N GLY A 96 -2.75 -17.72 1.77
CA GLY A 96 -2.55 -18.17 3.15
C GLY A 96 -3.31 -19.44 3.50
N GLU A 97 -4.34 -19.83 2.73
CA GLU A 97 -4.98 -21.13 2.91
C GLU A 97 -4.00 -22.25 2.53
N LEU A 98 -3.31 -22.09 1.39
CA LEU A 98 -2.30 -23.04 0.93
C LEU A 98 -1.03 -23.02 1.81
N GLU A 99 -0.50 -21.83 2.10
CA GLU A 99 0.82 -21.66 2.74
C GLU A 99 0.78 -21.83 4.27
N PHE A 100 -0.32 -21.41 4.90
CA PHE A 100 -0.43 -21.35 6.37
C PHE A 100 -1.63 -22.12 6.93
N GLY A 101 -2.47 -22.69 6.07
CA GLY A 101 -3.73 -23.32 6.49
C GLY A 101 -4.79 -22.32 6.95
N TRP A 102 -4.64 -21.04 6.62
CA TRP A 102 -5.56 -19.99 7.09
C TRP A 102 -6.99 -20.24 6.63
N GLN A 103 -7.93 -19.86 7.47
CA GLN A 103 -9.36 -20.01 7.24
C GLN A 103 -10.08 -18.66 7.37
N HIS A 104 -11.22 -18.53 6.70
CA HIS A 104 -12.11 -17.37 6.78
C HIS A 104 -11.43 -16.01 6.49
N HIS A 105 -11.00 -15.30 7.53
CA HIS A 105 -10.52 -13.92 7.47
C HIS A 105 -9.20 -13.69 8.20
N GLU A 106 -8.46 -14.76 8.49
CA GLU A 106 -7.24 -14.69 9.32
C GLU A 106 -6.15 -13.76 8.75
N ALA A 107 -6.03 -13.61 7.43
CA ALA A 107 -5.13 -12.60 6.86
C ALA A 107 -5.61 -11.16 7.17
N GLY A 108 -6.91 -10.93 7.15
CA GLY A 108 -7.53 -9.65 7.49
C GLY A 108 -7.38 -9.26 8.98
N ASP A 109 -7.20 -10.25 9.85
CA ASP A 109 -7.01 -10.07 11.29
C ASP A 109 -5.55 -9.85 11.70
N LEU A 110 -4.62 -10.03 10.76
CA LEU A 110 -3.20 -9.81 11.03
C LEU A 110 -2.97 -8.38 11.52
N ARG A 111 -2.18 -8.26 12.58
CA ARG A 111 -1.74 -6.96 13.04
C ARG A 111 -0.68 -6.44 12.07
N LEU A 112 -0.51 -5.12 12.05
CA LEU A 112 0.49 -4.47 11.20
C LEU A 112 1.91 -5.03 11.36
N ALA A 113 2.29 -5.46 12.58
CA ALA A 113 3.62 -6.05 12.81
C ALA A 113 3.77 -7.44 12.16
N ASP A 114 2.70 -8.23 12.16
CA ASP A 114 2.70 -9.61 11.69
C ASP A 114 2.71 -9.67 10.15
N THR A 115 2.29 -8.60 9.47
CA THR A 115 2.33 -8.50 8.01
C THR A 115 3.70 -8.08 7.45
N LEU A 116 4.60 -7.55 8.27
CA LEU A 116 5.88 -6.99 7.81
C LEU A 116 6.81 -8.00 7.12
N PRO A 117 6.99 -9.23 7.62
CA PRO A 117 7.83 -10.20 6.93
C PRO A 117 7.33 -10.47 5.51
N HIS A 118 6.02 -10.57 5.33
CA HIS A 118 5.39 -10.79 4.03
C HIS A 118 5.48 -9.55 3.12
N LEU A 119 5.29 -8.35 3.68
CA LEU A 119 5.48 -7.09 2.96
C LEU A 119 6.90 -7.02 2.38
N PHE A 120 7.92 -7.23 3.19
CA PHE A 120 9.31 -7.13 2.75
C PHE A 120 9.70 -8.22 1.76
N ALA A 121 9.25 -9.46 1.97
CA ALA A 121 9.46 -10.54 1.01
C ALA A 121 8.88 -10.18 -0.38
N LEU A 122 7.67 -9.63 -0.43
CA LEU A 122 7.04 -9.22 -1.69
C LEU A 122 7.70 -7.98 -2.31
N VAL A 123 8.19 -7.03 -1.51
CA VAL A 123 8.97 -5.88 -2.01
C VAL A 123 10.28 -6.36 -2.64
N ASP A 124 10.97 -7.32 -2.05
CA ASP A 124 12.22 -7.85 -2.61
C ASP A 124 11.98 -8.57 -3.95
N VAL A 125 10.84 -9.26 -4.11
CA VAL A 125 10.44 -9.85 -5.41
C VAL A 125 10.29 -8.78 -6.48
N LEU A 126 9.65 -7.65 -6.17
CA LEU A 126 9.50 -6.53 -7.12
C LEU A 126 10.85 -5.90 -7.48
N ARG A 127 11.75 -5.70 -6.51
CA ARG A 127 13.05 -5.02 -6.72
C ARG A 127 14.07 -5.88 -7.46
N ASN A 128 14.10 -7.18 -7.22
CA ASN A 128 15.11 -8.06 -7.81
C ASN A 128 14.96 -8.26 -9.32
N ARG A 129 13.88 -7.75 -9.94
CA ARG A 129 13.68 -7.80 -11.39
C ARG A 129 14.40 -6.71 -12.16
N GLU A 130 14.69 -5.55 -11.56
CA GLU A 130 15.50 -4.51 -12.23
C GLU A 130 16.94 -5.00 -12.54
N LEU A 131 17.45 -5.96 -11.74
CA LEU A 131 18.79 -6.52 -11.94
C LEU A 131 18.86 -7.62 -13.02
N ILE A 132 17.71 -8.06 -13.55
CA ILE A 132 17.60 -9.01 -14.67
C ILE A 132 17.05 -8.29 -15.92
N GLY A 133 17.33 -6.99 -16.05
CA GLY A 133 17.24 -6.27 -17.32
C GLY A 133 18.47 -6.60 -18.16
N VAL A 134 18.29 -7.46 -19.16
CA VAL A 134 19.34 -7.89 -20.11
C VAL A 134 19.96 -6.66 -20.78
N ALA A 135 21.30 -6.57 -20.67
CA ALA A 135 22.16 -5.62 -21.39
C ALA A 135 22.17 -5.88 -22.91
#